data_AF-U9TW18-F1
#
_entry.id   AF-U9TW18-F1
#
_cell.length_a   1.000
_cell.length_b   1.000
_cell.length_c   1.000
_cell.angle_alpha   90.00
_cell.angle_beta   90.00
_cell.angle_gamma   90.00
#
_symmetry.space_group_name_H-M   'P 1'
#
loop_
_entity.id
_entity.type
_entity.pdbx_description
1 polymer ?
#
loop_
_entity_poly.entity_id
_entity_poly.type
_entity_poly.pdbx_seq_one_letter_code
_entity_poly.pdbx_strand_id
1 'polypeptide(L)'
;MSFELLKLSSKEYGDILKSGEFSDTEILVGEEPNTKVFLAHSLILKIRSPYFRTAFSSRWVRTENNIIKLQKPNISAKVFDILI
;
A
#
# COMPACT_ATOMS: atom_id res chain seq x y z
N MET A 1 3.21 3.60 27.58
CA MET A 1 2.21 2.81 26.82
C MET A 1 2.83 2.33 25.50
N SER A 2 3.96 1.62 25.56
CA SER A 2 4.88 1.59 24.41
C SER A 2 5.71 0.31 24.21
N PHE A 3 5.52 -0.75 25.01
CA PHE A 3 6.23 -2.03 24.78
C PHE A 3 5.30 -3.21 24.41
N GLU A 4 4.01 -3.12 24.70
CA GLU A 4 3.01 -4.17 24.37
C GLU A 4 2.62 -4.17 22.88
N LEU A 5 2.74 -3.05 22.16
CA LEU A 5 2.45 -2.98 20.71
C LEU A 5 3.52 -3.67 19.83
N LEU A 6 4.66 -4.06 20.38
CA LEU A 6 5.81 -4.61 19.63
C LEU A 6 5.82 -6.14 19.52
N LYS A 7 4.76 -6.83 19.97
CA LYS A 7 4.69 -8.30 19.91
C LYS A 7 3.84 -8.84 18.75
N LEU A 8 3.79 -8.13 17.61
CA LEU A 8 3.37 -8.80 16.39
C LEU A 8 4.49 -9.75 15.96
N SER A 9 4.19 -11.04 15.87
CA SER A 9 5.15 -12.01 15.33
C SER A 9 5.33 -11.77 13.83
N SER A 10 6.49 -12.17 13.29
CA SER A 10 6.73 -12.13 11.84
C SER A 10 5.69 -12.93 11.06
N LYS A 11 5.06 -13.93 11.68
CA LYS A 11 4.00 -14.74 11.07
C LYS A 11 2.72 -13.93 10.92
N GLU A 12 2.23 -13.33 12.00
CA GLU A 12 1.01 -12.51 11.97
C GLU A 12 1.15 -11.33 11.00
N TYR A 13 2.34 -10.73 10.95
CA TYR A 13 2.62 -9.69 9.96
C TYR A 13 2.55 -10.21 8.52
N GLY A 14 3.14 -11.38 8.25
CA GLY A 14 3.07 -12.02 6.94
C GLY A 14 1.66 -12.43 6.54
N ASP A 15 0.83 -12.85 7.51
CA ASP A 15 -0.55 -13.24 7.28
C ASP A 15 -1.41 -12.03 6.91
N ILE A 16 -1.25 -10.88 7.59
CA ILE A 16 -1.92 -9.62 7.26
C ILE A 16 -1.54 -9.13 5.85
N LEU A 17 -0.26 -9.22 5.49
CA LEU A 17 0.20 -8.85 4.15
C LEU A 17 -0.41 -9.72 3.04
N LYS A 18 -0.61 -11.01 3.32
CA LYS A 18 -1.20 -11.95 2.35
C LYS A 18 -2.71 -11.86 2.27
N SER A 19 -3.40 -11.64 3.40
CA SER A 19 -4.86 -11.57 3.44
C SER A 19 -5.40 -10.25 2.90
N GLY A 20 -4.59 -9.18 2.95
CA GLY A 20 -5.03 -7.83 2.64
C GLY A 20 -5.91 -7.21 3.73
N GLU A 21 -6.09 -7.88 4.87
CA GLU A 21 -6.80 -7.32 6.02
C GLU A 21 -6.11 -6.04 6.51
N PHE A 22 -6.90 -5.09 7.01
CA PHE A 22 -6.42 -3.77 7.45
C PHE A 22 -5.74 -2.92 6.37
N SER A 23 -5.87 -3.26 5.09
CA SER A 23 -5.44 -2.39 4.01
C SER A 23 -6.19 -1.06 4.08
N ASP A 24 -5.43 0.03 4.04
CA ASP A 24 -5.93 1.40 4.07
C ASP A 24 -5.68 2.12 2.74
N THR A 25 -5.17 1.40 1.73
CA THR A 25 -4.72 1.94 0.45
C THR A 25 -5.14 1.07 -0.72
N GLU A 26 -5.67 1.71 -1.76
CA GLU A 26 -5.88 1.17 -3.10
C GLU A 26 -4.94 1.86 -4.10
N ILE A 27 -4.13 1.07 -4.80
CA ILE A 27 -3.24 1.55 -5.84
C ILE A 27 -3.68 0.98 -7.19
N LEU A 28 -4.24 1.83 -8.05
CA LEU A 28 -4.54 1.47 -9.43
C LEU A 28 -3.28 1.64 -10.28
N VAL A 29 -2.84 0.57 -10.90
CA VAL A 29 -1.58 0.50 -11.65
C VAL A 29 -1.84 0.10 -13.10
N GLY A 30 -1.08 0.70 -14.02
CA GLY A 30 -1.18 0.46 -15.45
C GLY A 30 -2.17 1.38 -16.14
N GLU A 31 -2.26 1.23 -17.46
CA GLU A 31 -3.19 1.95 -18.33
C GLU A 31 -4.16 0.96 -18.97
N GLU A 32 -5.39 1.41 -19.24
CA GLU A 32 -6.42 0.60 -19.88
C GLU A 32 -5.91 0.02 -21.22
N PRO A 33 -6.17 -1.26 -21.51
CA PRO A 33 -7.03 -2.20 -20.77
C PRO A 33 -6.29 -3.03 -19.69
N ASN A 34 -5.02 -2.72 -19.39
CA ASN A 34 -4.14 -3.54 -18.55
C ASN A 34 -3.99 -2.96 -17.14
N THR A 35 -5.09 -2.48 -16.55
CA THR A 35 -5.09 -1.93 -15.20
C THR A 35 -5.27 -3.04 -14.14
N LYS A 36 -4.64 -2.87 -12.98
CA LYS A 36 -4.82 -3.74 -11.80
C LYS A 36 -4.88 -2.90 -10.54
N VAL A 37 -5.78 -3.25 -9.63
CA VAL A 37 -5.88 -2.65 -8.29
C VAL A 37 -5.08 -3.49 -7.31
N PHE A 38 -4.25 -2.82 -6.50
CA PHE A 38 -3.49 -3.40 -5.40
C PHE A 38 -4.01 -2.86 -4.07
N LEU A 39 -4.35 -3.75 -3.16
CA LEU A 39 -4.62 -3.41 -1.76
C LEU A 39 -3.31 -3.44 -0.98
N ALA A 40 -3.08 -2.41 -0.18
CA ALA A 40 -1.83 -2.26 0.55
C ALA A 40 -2.00 -1.49 1.86
N HIS A 41 -0.96 -1.58 2.69
CA HIS A 41 -0.86 -0.86 3.96
C HIS A 41 0.09 0.34 3.80
N SER A 42 -0.47 1.55 3.86
CA SER A 42 0.25 2.81 3.67
C SER A 42 1.43 2.92 4.63
N LEU A 43 1.24 2.54 5.89
CA LEU A 43 2.28 2.59 6.93
C LEU A 43 3.52 1.77 6.53
N ILE A 44 3.30 0.55 6.05
CA ILE A 44 4.37 -0.37 5.64
C ILE A 44 5.13 0.24 4.47
N LEU A 45 4.42 0.69 3.44
CA LEU A 45 5.00 1.32 2.26
C LEU A 45 5.78 2.61 2.61
N LYS A 46 5.25 3.47 3.48
CA LYS A 46 5.93 4.69 3.97
C LYS A 46 7.23 4.38 4.73
N ILE A 47 7.28 3.26 5.44
CA ILE A 47 8.47 2.81 6.17
C ILE A 47 9.52 2.26 5.19
N ARG A 48 9.09 1.42 4.23
CA ARG A 48 9.97 0.71 3.30
C ARG A 48 10.48 1.58 2.15
N SER A 49 9.78 2.66 1.80
CA SER A 49 10.09 3.44 0.61
C SER A 49 9.94 4.96 0.84
N PRO A 50 11.00 5.75 0.66
CA PRO A 50 10.92 7.21 0.64
C PRO A 50 9.95 7.75 -0.42
N TYR A 51 9.81 7.02 -1.54
CA TYR A 51 8.85 7.33 -2.58
C TYR A 51 7.42 7.31 -2.02
N PHE A 52 7.01 6.20 -1.40
CA PHE A 52 5.67 6.09 -0.83
C PHE A 52 5.48 7.01 0.38
N ARG A 53 6.53 7.27 1.17
CA ARG A 53 6.49 8.29 2.22
C ARG A 53 6.07 9.65 1.67
N THR A 54 6.65 10.05 0.54
CA THR A 54 6.32 11.31 -0.13
C THR A 54 4.96 11.23 -0.82
N ALA A 55 4.71 10.16 -1.59
CA ALA A 55 3.49 9.96 -2.34
C ALA A 55 2.24 10.00 -1.44
N PHE A 56 2.28 9.35 -0.28
CA PHE A 56 1.18 9.34 0.69
C PHE A 56 1.15 10.54 1.66
N SER A 57 2.11 11.44 1.57
CA SER A 57 2.08 12.73 2.28
C SER A 57 1.69 13.89 1.34
N SER A 58 1.53 13.58 0.05
CA SER A 58 1.18 14.53 -0.99
C SER A 58 -0.28 14.98 -0.83
N ARG A 59 -0.53 16.28 -1.02
CA ARG A 59 -1.89 16.85 -1.07
C ARG A 59 -2.74 16.28 -2.21
N TRP A 60 -2.11 15.60 -3.16
CA TRP A 60 -2.73 15.02 -4.36
C TRP A 60 -3.36 13.65 -4.10
N VAL A 61 -3.12 13.07 -2.93
CA VAL A 61 -3.74 11.81 -2.55
C VAL A 61 -5.22 12.04 -2.28
N ARG A 62 -6.07 11.24 -2.93
CA ARG A 62 -7.49 11.20 -2.63
C ARG A 62 -7.72 10.19 -1.52
N THR A 63 -8.48 10.57 -0.50
CA THR A 63 -8.97 9.63 0.50
C THR A 63 -10.49 9.58 0.39
N GLU A 64 -11.03 8.39 0.13
CA GLU A 64 -12.47 8.14 0.02
C GLU A 64 -12.82 7.01 0.99
N ASN A 65 -13.82 7.21 1.84
CA ASN A 65 -14.23 6.21 2.87
C ASN A 65 -13.06 5.71 3.73
N ASN A 66 -12.14 6.60 4.10
CA ASN A 66 -10.90 6.30 4.84
C ASN A 66 -9.89 5.40 4.08
N ILE A 67 -10.08 5.17 2.79
CA ILE A 67 -9.11 4.47 1.92
C ILE A 67 -8.36 5.49 1.06
N ILE A 68 -7.04 5.39 1.10
CA ILE A 68 -6.12 6.17 0.29
C ILE A 68 -6.13 5.62 -1.14
N LYS A 69 -6.44 6.47 -2.12
CA LYS A 69 -6.42 6.12 -3.54
C LYS A 69 -5.21 6.74 -4.24
N LEU A 70 -4.41 5.88 -4.86
CA LEU A 70 -3.23 6.28 -5.63
C LEU A 70 -3.30 5.68 -7.04
N GLN A 71 -2.91 6.47 -8.04
CA GLN A 71 -2.82 6.00 -9.42
C GLN A 71 -1.37 5.98 -9.91
N LYS A 72 -1.04 4.93 -10.67
CA LYS A 72 0.28 4.66 -11.25
C LYS A 72 0.17 4.12 -12.67
N PRO A 73 -0.27 4.94 -13.63
CA PRO A 73 -0.40 4.50 -15.02
C PRO A 73 0.94 4.08 -15.65
N ASN A 74 2.01 4.76 -15.26
CA ASN A 74 3.35 4.59 -15.87
C ASN A 74 4.10 3.31 -15.47
N ILE A 75 3.48 2.39 -14.71
CA ILE A 75 4.10 1.12 -14.28
C ILE A 75 3.16 -0.01 -14.67
N SER A 76 3.69 -1.10 -15.21
CA SER A 76 2.87 -2.28 -15.50
C SER A 76 2.50 -3.02 -14.21
N ALA A 77 1.30 -3.59 -14.17
CA ALA A 77 0.85 -4.38 -13.03
C ALA A 77 1.84 -5.49 -12.65
N LYS A 78 2.49 -6.14 -13.64
CA LYS A 78 3.49 -7.20 -13.40
C LYS A 78 4.73 -6.69 -12.68
N VAL A 79 5.24 -5.52 -13.07
CA VAL A 79 6.41 -4.92 -12.41
C VAL A 79 6.05 -4.48 -10.99
N PHE A 80 4.84 -3.94 -10.82
CA PHE A 80 4.39 -3.46 -9.51
C PHE A 80 4.17 -4.59 -8.50
N ASP A 81 3.68 -5.75 -8.94
CA ASP A 81 3.52 -6.96 -8.11
C ASP A 81 4.84 -7.41 -7.44
N ILE A 82 5.99 -7.14 -8.08
CA ILE A 82 7.32 -7.45 -7.55
C ILE A 82 7.81 -6.38 -6.55
N LEU A 83 7.30 -5.15 -6.66
CA LEU A 83 7.75 -4.00 -5.87
C LEU A 83 7.04 -3.85 -4.53
N ILE A 84 5.83 -4.41 -4.38
CA ILE A 84 4.92 -4.15 -3.27
C ILE A 84 5.01 -5.16 -2.14
#